data_AF-A0A517U6W4-F1
#
_entry.id   AF-A0A517U6W4-F1
#
_cell.length_a   1.000
_cell.length_b   1.000
_cell.length_c   1.000
_cell.angle_alpha   90.00
_cell.angle_beta   90.00
_cell.angle_gamma   90.00
#
_symmetry.space_group_name_H-M   'P 1'
#
loop_
_entity.id
_entity.type
_entity.pdbx_description
1 polymer ?
#
loop_
_entity_poly.entity_id
_entity_poly.type
_entity_poly.pdbx_seq_one_letter_code
_entity_poly.pdbx_strand_id
1 'polypeptide(L)'
;MLTGKSETVSFRLDAEMVQQLTRAANVIGVSRGEYAKHLVTQGLTNSFAESTKNVLMEVRHDLRLLREEHVTSTNALLIAAGKLSPEKALTFIQTKLLKQPAATE
;
A
#
# COMPACT_ATOMS: atom_id res chain seq x y z
N MET A 1 -17.34 0.70 28.22
CA MET A 1 -17.36 -0.69 27.74
C MET A 1 -18.23 -0.74 26.50
N LEU A 2 -17.65 -0.97 25.32
CA LEU A 2 -18.43 -1.18 24.08
C LEU A 2 -19.07 -2.57 24.17
N THR A 3 -20.29 -2.66 24.66
CA THR A 3 -21.12 -3.86 24.58
C THR A 3 -21.62 -4.00 23.15
N GLY A 4 -20.73 -4.43 22.25
CA GLY A 4 -21.09 -4.75 20.87
C GLY A 4 -22.10 -5.90 20.87
N LYS A 5 -23.32 -5.63 20.38
CA LYS A 5 -24.31 -6.68 20.12
C LYS A 5 -23.70 -7.63 19.09
N SER A 6 -23.58 -8.92 19.43
CA SER A 6 -23.15 -9.94 18.47
C SER A 6 -24.35 -10.27 17.59
N GLU A 7 -24.19 -10.09 16.28
CA GLU A 7 -25.18 -10.49 15.28
C GLU A 7 -24.68 -11.75 14.56
N THR A 8 -25.56 -12.73 14.39
CA THR A 8 -25.21 -13.98 13.71
C THR A 8 -25.49 -13.84 12.22
N VAL A 9 -24.44 -13.91 11.40
CA VAL A 9 -24.56 -13.96 9.94
C VAL A 9 -24.52 -15.42 9.49
N SER A 10 -25.53 -15.85 8.74
CA SER A 10 -25.62 -17.20 8.18
C SER A 10 -25.65 -17.14 6.65
N PHE A 11 -24.90 -18.02 6.00
CA PHE A 11 -24.88 -18.14 4.54
C PHE A 11 -24.89 -19.62 4.17
N ARG A 12 -25.40 -19.92 2.97
CA ARG A 12 -25.46 -21.29 2.44
C ARG A 12 -24.23 -21.53 1.59
N LEU A 13 -23.61 -22.69 1.80
CA LEU A 13 -22.53 -23.23 0.98
C LEU A 13 -23.04 -24.48 0.27
N ASP A 14 -22.52 -24.75 -0.92
CA ASP A 14 -22.74 -26.03 -1.56
C ASP A 14 -22.03 -27.17 -0.79
N ALA A 15 -22.40 -28.41 -1.10
CA ALA A 15 -21.89 -29.58 -0.39
C ALA A 15 -20.36 -29.75 -0.54
N GLU A 16 -19.80 -29.37 -1.69
CA GLU A 16 -18.37 -29.49 -1.97
C GLU A 16 -17.57 -28.49 -1.11
N MET A 17 -17.99 -27.24 -1.08
CA MET A 17 -17.40 -26.19 -0.26
C MET A 17 -17.48 -26.51 1.24
N VAL A 18 -18.59 -27.09 1.71
CA VAL A 18 -18.71 -27.54 3.10
C VAL A 18 -17.67 -28.61 3.42
N GLN A 19 -17.45 -29.56 2.52
CA GLN A 19 -16.45 -30.62 2.71
C GLN A 19 -15.02 -30.04 2.72
N GLN A 20 -14.71 -29.14 1.79
CA GLN A 20 -13.40 -28.48 1.73
C GLN A 20 -13.13 -27.66 3.00
N LEU A 21 -14.10 -26.85 3.44
CA LEU A 21 -14.01 -26.06 4.66
C LEU A 21 -13.81 -26.94 5.90
N THR A 22 -14.55 -28.04 5.99
CA THR A 22 -14.44 -29.00 7.10
C THR A 22 -13.07 -29.67 7.12
N ARG A 23 -12.56 -30.08 5.96
CA ARG A 23 -11.23 -30.68 5.84
C ARG A 23 -10.13 -29.71 6.28
N ALA A 24 -10.18 -28.47 5.80
CA ALA A 24 -9.20 -27.45 6.14
C ALA A 24 -9.23 -27.08 7.64
N ALA A 25 -10.42 -26.97 8.22
CA ALA A 25 -10.58 -26.73 9.66
C ALA A 25 -9.97 -27.87 10.50
N ASN A 26 -10.19 -29.12 10.09
CA ASN A 26 -9.63 -30.29 10.75
C ASN A 26 -8.10 -30.33 10.67
N VAL A 27 -7.51 -29.97 9.53
CA VAL A 27 -6.03 -29.93 9.36
C VAL A 27 -5.39 -28.93 10.32
N ILE A 28 -6.06 -27.80 10.58
CA ILE A 28 -5.55 -26.72 11.43
C ILE A 28 -5.96 -26.95 12.91
N GLY A 29 -6.81 -27.95 13.19
CA GLY A 29 -7.24 -28.30 14.54
C GLY A 29 -8.27 -27.33 15.15
N VAL A 30 -9.05 -26.65 14.32
CA VAL A 30 -10.05 -25.66 14.74
C VAL A 30 -11.46 -26.08 14.33
N SER A 31 -12.48 -25.46 14.95
CA SER A 31 -13.86 -25.73 14.55
C SER A 31 -14.16 -25.14 13.15
N ARG A 32 -15.08 -25.76 12.42
CA ARG A 32 -15.52 -25.27 11.11
C ARG A 32 -16.01 -23.82 11.15
N GLY A 33 -16.77 -23.46 12.19
CA GLY A 33 -17.31 -22.10 12.35
C GLY A 33 -16.22 -21.06 12.64
N GLU A 34 -15.22 -21.44 13.42
CA GLU A 34 -14.07 -20.59 13.73
C GLU A 34 -13.20 -20.37 12.50
N TYR A 35 -12.95 -21.43 11.71
CA TYR A 35 -12.22 -21.30 10.46
C TYR A 35 -12.97 -20.46 9.42
N ALA A 36 -14.29 -20.63 9.30
CA ALA A 36 -15.12 -19.79 8.44
C ALA A 36 -15.07 -18.31 8.86
N LYS A 37 -15.15 -18.03 10.17
CA LYS A 37 -15.00 -16.67 10.69
C LYS A 37 -13.63 -16.09 10.35
N HIS A 38 -12.56 -16.87 10.48
CA HIS A 38 -11.21 -16.44 10.12
C HIS A 38 -11.11 -16.04 8.65
N LEU A 39 -11.61 -16.88 7.73
CA LEU A 39 -11.59 -16.60 6.29
C LEU A 39 -12.40 -15.36 5.93
N VAL A 40 -13.59 -15.20 6.50
CA VAL A 40 -14.44 -14.00 6.26
C VAL A 40 -13.74 -12.76 6.79
N THR A 41 -13.18 -12.81 8.00
CA THR A 41 -12.44 -11.69 8.58
C THR A 41 -11.25 -11.33 7.71
N GLN A 42 -10.48 -12.33 7.27
CA GLN A 42 -9.33 -12.14 6.39
C GLN A 42 -9.72 -11.52 5.04
N GLY A 43 -10.81 -11.98 4.42
CA GLY A 43 -11.32 -11.40 3.17
C GLY A 43 -11.74 -9.94 3.33
N LEU A 44 -12.40 -9.61 4.46
CA LEU A 44 -12.83 -8.24 4.76
C LEU A 44 -11.66 -7.32 5.11
N THR A 45 -10.65 -7.81 5.85
CA THR A 45 -9.51 -6.99 6.27
C THR A 45 -8.47 -6.84 5.16
N ASN A 46 -8.18 -7.92 4.42
CA ASN A 46 -7.08 -7.92 3.47
C ASN A 46 -7.45 -7.23 2.15
N SER A 47 -8.71 -7.28 1.70
CA SER A 47 -9.10 -6.66 0.43
C SER A 47 -8.90 -5.14 0.43
N PHE A 48 -9.32 -4.46 1.50
CA PHE A 48 -9.17 -3.02 1.62
C PHE A 48 -7.73 -2.60 1.92
N ALA A 49 -7.05 -3.33 2.83
CA ALA A 49 -5.67 -3.02 3.19
C ALA A 49 -4.69 -3.25 2.03
N GLU A 50 -4.79 -4.36 1.30
CA GLU A 50 -3.94 -4.63 0.13
C GLU A 50 -4.27 -3.70 -1.04
N SER A 51 -5.56 -3.40 -1.30
CA SER A 51 -5.93 -2.41 -2.32
C SER A 51 -5.35 -1.04 -1.99
N THR A 52 -5.45 -0.60 -0.74
CA THR A 52 -4.91 0.71 -0.31
C THR A 52 -3.39 0.75 -0.41
N LYS A 53 -2.71 -0.34 -0.03
CA LYS A 53 -1.26 -0.48 -0.14
C LYS A 53 -0.79 -0.42 -1.58
N ASN A 54 -1.49 -1.09 -2.51
CA ASN A 54 -1.15 -1.05 -3.93
C ASN A 54 -1.31 0.36 -4.50
N VAL A 55 -2.43 1.04 -4.21
CA VAL A 55 -2.64 2.44 -4.60
C VAL A 55 -1.57 3.36 -4.01
N LEU A 56 -1.19 3.17 -2.74
CA LEU A 56 -0.12 3.96 -2.12
C LEU A 56 1.23 3.75 -2.81
N MET A 57 1.53 2.52 -3.23
CA MET A 57 2.76 2.19 -3.95
C MET A 57 2.78 2.82 -5.35
N GLU A 58 1.66 2.81 -6.06
CA GLU A 58 1.51 3.51 -7.36
C GLU A 58 1.72 5.02 -7.20
N VAL A 59 1.03 5.65 -6.25
CA VAL A 59 1.19 7.09 -5.98
C VAL A 59 2.63 7.43 -5.60
N ARG A 60 3.29 6.60 -4.79
CA ARG A 60 4.70 6.79 -4.44
C ARG A 60 5.62 6.70 -5.66
N HIS A 61 5.32 5.79 -6.59
CA HIS A 61 6.06 5.66 -7.84
C HIS A 61 5.89 6.91 -8.72
N ASP A 62 4.65 7.35 -8.92
CA ASP A 62 4.32 8.53 -9.73
C ASP A 62 4.97 9.80 -9.17
N LEU A 63 4.95 9.97 -7.84
CA LEU A 63 5.64 11.09 -7.18
C LEU A 63 7.15 11.06 -7.41
N ARG A 64 7.75 9.87 -7.47
CA ARG A 64 9.19 9.75 -7.76
C ARG A 64 9.49 10.19 -9.19
N LEU A 65 8.72 9.72 -10.17
CA LEU A 65 8.87 10.09 -11.57
C LEU A 65 8.67 11.60 -11.76
N LEU A 66 7.60 12.16 -11.20
CA LEU A 66 7.33 13.60 -11.27
C LEU A 66 8.48 14.44 -10.67
N ARG A 67 9.09 13.95 -9.58
CA ARG A 67 10.25 14.62 -8.97
C ARG A 67 11.47 14.58 -9.89
N GLU A 68 11.71 13.47 -10.58
CA GLU A 68 12.79 13.33 -11.57
C GLU A 68 12.58 14.25 -12.78
N GLU A 69 11.35 14.34 -13.29
CA GLU A 69 10.98 15.25 -14.38
C GLU A 69 11.14 16.72 -13.98
N HIS A 70 10.72 17.08 -12.76
CA HIS A 70 10.85 18.44 -12.25
C HIS A 70 12.31 18.85 -12.09
N VAL A 71 13.16 17.94 -11.59
CA VAL A 71 14.62 18.12 -11.52
C VAL A 71 15.20 18.36 -12.91
N THR A 72 14.86 17.48 -13.86
CA THR A 72 15.35 17.55 -15.25
C THR A 72 14.95 18.86 -15.91
N SER A 73 13.67 19.24 -15.80
CA SER A 73 13.13 20.48 -16.36
C SER A 73 13.77 21.72 -15.74
N THR A 74 13.96 21.73 -14.42
CA THR A 74 14.62 22.84 -13.72
C THR A 74 16.09 22.97 -14.15
N ASN A 75 16.80 21.85 -14.32
CA ASN A 75 18.17 21.85 -14.79
C ASN A 75 18.27 22.45 -16.20
N ALA A 76 17.40 21.98 -17.11
CA ALA A 76 17.32 22.49 -18.47
C ALA A 76 17.03 24.00 -18.51
N LEU A 77 16.10 24.49 -17.68
CA LEU A 77 15.78 25.91 -17.59
C LEU A 77 16.94 26.76 -17.06
N LEU A 78 17.63 26.30 -16.01
CA LEU A 78 18.76 27.03 -15.42
C LEU A 78 19.95 27.13 -16.38
N ILE A 79 20.21 26.07 -17.14
CA ILE A 79 21.25 26.02 -18.17
C ILE A 79 20.84 26.89 -19.37
N ALA A 80 19.62 26.73 -19.90
CA ALA A 80 19.14 27.47 -21.07
C ALA A 80 19.04 28.98 -20.80
N ALA A 81 18.70 29.39 -19.58
CA ALA A 81 18.68 30.79 -19.17
C ALA A 81 20.08 31.40 -18.97
N GLY A 82 21.16 30.61 -19.15
CA GLY A 82 22.55 31.05 -18.98
C GLY A 82 22.92 31.44 -17.54
N LYS A 83 22.07 31.11 -16.56
CA LYS A 83 22.24 31.58 -15.17
C LYS A 83 23.28 30.76 -14.40
N LEU A 84 23.50 29.51 -14.78
CA LEU A 84 24.43 28.61 -14.10
C LEU A 84 25.14 27.69 -15.10
N SER A 85 26.40 27.34 -14.82
CA SER A 85 27.07 26.23 -15.49
C SER A 85 26.40 24.90 -15.11
N PRO A 86 26.49 23.85 -15.94
CA PRO A 86 25.85 22.56 -15.68
C PRO A 86 26.15 21.97 -14.30
N GLU A 87 27.41 22.10 -13.85
CA GLU A 87 27.89 21.65 -12.54
C GLU A 87 27.22 22.41 -11.37
N LYS A 88 27.01 23.72 -11.53
CA LYS A 88 26.37 24.57 -10.52
C LYS A 88 24.86 24.36 -10.46
N ALA A 89 24.21 24.07 -11.59
CA ALA A 89 22.79 23.76 -11.66
C ALA A 89 22.47 22.43 -10.94
N LEU A 90 23.30 21.40 -11.13
CA LEU A 90 23.21 20.12 -10.42
C LEU A 90 23.33 20.29 -8.90
N THR A 91 24.30 21.10 -8.46
CA THR A 91 24.52 21.40 -7.03
C THR A 91 23.35 22.17 -6.42
N PHE A 92 22.78 23.13 -7.15
CA PHE A 92 21.60 23.88 -6.72
C PHE A 92 20.38 22.96 -6.53
N ILE A 93 20.15 22.04 -7.47
CA ILE A 93 19.05 21.07 -7.39
C ILE A 93 19.22 20.15 -6.18
N GLN A 94 20.41 19.61 -5.96
CA GLN A 94 20.68 18.72 -4.83
C GLN A 94 20.48 19.41 -3.47
N THR A 95 20.91 20.67 -3.35
CA THR A 95 20.88 21.41 -2.08
C THR A 95 19.55 22.10 -1.78
N LYS A 96 18.78 22.50 -2.80
CA LYS A 96 17.55 23.30 -2.62
C LYS A 96 16.26 22.56 -2.98
N LEU A 97 16.29 21.64 -3.95
CA LEU A 97 15.11 20.93 -4.46
C LEU A 97 15.00 19.49 -3.93
N LEU A 98 16.14 18.80 -3.79
CA LEU A 98 16.16 17.41 -3.36
C LEU A 98 16.19 17.21 -1.85
N LYS A 99 16.14 18.29 -1.05
CA LYS A 99 16.28 18.33 0.43
C LYS A 99 16.01 16.95 1.03
N GLN A 100 17.09 16.24 1.38
CA GLN A 100 16.98 14.92 2.00
C GLN A 100 16.04 15.07 3.20
N PRO A 101 15.07 14.16 3.39
CA PRO A 101 14.31 14.16 4.64
C PRO A 101 15.35 14.13 5.76
N ALA A 102 15.28 15.12 6.66
CA ALA A 102 16.13 15.12 7.84
C ALA A 102 15.97 13.74 8.48
N ALA A 103 17.07 13.03 8.69
CA ALA A 103 17.05 11.77 9.42
C ALA A 103 16.34 12.06 10.74
N THR A 104 15.12 11.57 10.87
CA THR A 104 14.38 11.59 12.13
C THR A 104 15.11 10.62 13.06
N GLU A 105 15.85 11.19 14.01
CA GLU A 105 16.26 10.54 15.26
C GLU A 105 15.03 10.17 16.10
#